data_AF-A0AA96XJX9-F1
#
_entry.id   AF-A0AA96XJX9-F1
#
_cell.length_a   1.000
_cell.length_b   1.000
_cell.length_c   1.000
_cell.angle_alpha   90.00
_cell.angle_beta   90.00
_cell.angle_gamma   90.00
#
_symmetry.space_group_name_H-M   'P 1'
#
loop_
_entity.id
_entity.type
_entity.pdbx_description
1 polymer ?
#
loop_
_entity_poly.entity_id
_entity_poly.type
_entity_poly.pdbx_seq_one_letter_code
_entity_poly.pdbx_strand_id
1 'polypeptide(L)'
;MVPLAGVVDLPRAFAHRLGDGIVETFLGGTPSSVPERYRTASPAALQPLGVPQVLVHGAEDDTVPVLMSEDFCARGRELGDDVRSVTLPGAGHFEVIDPKAPEWGKVVEAVRSLVWVGAPASESVGSEAPLRAAVHRDGLTGDV
;
A
#
# COMPACT_ATOMS: atom_id res chain seq x y z
N MET A 1 0.39 0.27 1.59
CA MET A 1 1.79 0.37 2.06
C MET A 1 2.41 1.67 1.54
N VAL A 2 3.25 2.35 2.34
CA VAL A 2 3.98 3.57 1.92
C VAL A 2 5.48 3.41 2.14
N PRO A 3 6.24 2.85 1.19
CA PRO A 3 7.70 2.82 1.26
C PRO A 3 8.27 4.22 1.08
N LEU A 4 9.26 4.58 1.89
CA LEU A 4 9.94 5.87 1.87
C LEU A 4 11.40 5.62 1.47
N ALA A 5 11.82 6.08 0.28
CA ALA A 5 13.16 5.87 -0.29
C ALA A 5 13.66 4.41 -0.23
N GLY A 6 12.77 3.45 -0.48
CA GLY A 6 13.02 2.04 -0.23
C GLY A 6 13.93 1.35 -1.26
N VAL A 7 14.82 0.49 -0.78
CA VAL A 7 15.54 -0.50 -1.61
C VAL A 7 14.59 -1.64 -1.96
N VAL A 8 13.80 -1.47 -3.03
CA VAL A 8 12.73 -2.41 -3.41
C VAL A 8 13.16 -3.49 -4.40
N ASP A 9 14.38 -3.42 -4.94
CA ASP A 9 14.95 -4.43 -5.85
C ASP A 9 16.39 -4.78 -5.44
N LEU A 10 16.56 -5.92 -4.76
CA LEU A 10 17.87 -6.35 -4.25
C LEU A 10 18.85 -6.77 -5.34
N PRO A 11 18.45 -7.49 -6.42
CA PRO A 11 19.34 -7.72 -7.56
C PRO A 11 19.90 -6.42 -8.16
N ARG A 12 19.05 -5.39 -8.31
CA ARG A 12 19.48 -4.08 -8.79
C ARG A 12 20.36 -3.34 -7.78
N ALA A 13 20.00 -3.38 -6.50
CA ALA A 13 20.80 -2.79 -5.44
C ALA A 13 22.22 -3.40 -5.37
N PHE A 14 22.33 -4.72 -5.55
CA PHE A 14 23.61 -5.41 -5.69
C PHE A 14 24.38 -4.91 -6.92
N ALA A 15 23.74 -4.83 -8.09
CA ALA A 15 24.39 -4.37 -9.31
C ALA A 15 24.95 -2.94 -9.21
N HIS A 16 24.26 -2.05 -8.49
CA HIS A 16 24.72 -0.69 -8.23
C HIS A 16 25.61 -0.54 -6.99
N ARG A 17 25.92 -1.64 -6.29
CA ARG A 17 26.71 -1.64 -5.05
C ARG A 17 26.17 -0.68 -3.98
N LEU A 18 24.84 -0.55 -3.86
CA LEU A 18 24.23 0.33 -2.86
C LEU A 18 24.68 -0.05 -1.44
N GLY A 19 24.88 0.96 -0.59
CA GLY A 19 25.42 0.78 0.75
C GLY A 19 26.78 0.08 0.77
N ASP A 20 27.67 0.46 -0.15
CA ASP A 20 29.01 -0.13 -0.32
C ASP A 20 29.02 -1.65 -0.60
N GLY A 21 27.96 -2.15 -1.24
CA GLY A 21 27.80 -3.57 -1.57
C GLY A 21 27.28 -4.42 -0.41
N ILE A 22 26.65 -3.80 0.60
CA ILE A 22 26.10 -4.50 1.78
C ILE A 22 25.11 -5.62 1.42
N VAL A 23 24.45 -5.55 0.26
CA VAL A 23 23.48 -6.56 -0.19
C VAL A 23 24.08 -7.96 -0.24
N GLU A 24 25.33 -8.09 -0.70
CA GLU A 24 26.02 -9.39 -0.75
C GLU A 24 26.25 -9.95 0.65
N THR A 25 26.72 -9.12 1.58
CA THR A 25 26.93 -9.49 2.97
C THR A 25 25.62 -9.84 3.65
N PHE A 26 24.57 -9.05 3.43
CA PHE A 26 23.24 -9.23 4.01
C PHE A 26 22.59 -10.54 3.56
N LEU A 27 22.65 -10.85 2.27
CA LEU A 27 22.08 -12.08 1.71
C LEU A 27 23.05 -13.27 1.79
N GLY A 28 24.30 -13.06 2.22
CA GLY A 28 25.33 -14.08 2.32
C GLY A 28 25.76 -14.66 0.97
N GLY A 29 25.80 -13.83 -0.07
CA GLY A 29 26.26 -14.19 -1.41
C GLY A 29 25.70 -13.31 -2.54
N THR A 30 26.26 -13.49 -3.73
CA THR A 30 25.82 -12.84 -4.98
C THR A 30 24.48 -13.40 -5.48
N PRO A 31 23.77 -12.73 -6.41
CA PRO A 31 22.55 -13.26 -7.01
C PRO A 31 22.70 -14.64 -7.66
N SER A 32 23.88 -14.95 -8.19
CA SER A 32 24.18 -16.26 -8.78
C SER A 32 24.46 -17.34 -7.72
N SER A 33 25.07 -16.98 -6.59
CA SER A 33 25.42 -17.92 -5.52
C SER A 33 24.25 -18.27 -4.62
N VAL A 34 23.35 -17.31 -4.34
CA VAL A 34 22.20 -17.50 -3.43
C VAL A 34 20.87 -17.01 -4.05
N PRO A 35 20.49 -17.48 -5.26
CA PRO A 35 19.36 -16.93 -6.01
C PRO A 35 18.01 -16.99 -5.27
N GLU A 36 17.79 -18.03 -4.46
CA GLU A 36 16.56 -18.16 -3.64
C GLU A 36 16.41 -17.03 -2.61
N ARG A 37 17.53 -16.55 -2.03
CA ARG A 37 17.48 -15.47 -1.03
C ARG A 37 17.11 -14.15 -1.68
N TYR A 38 17.60 -13.88 -2.89
CA TYR A 38 17.17 -12.71 -3.66
C TYR A 38 15.71 -12.81 -4.08
N ARG A 39 15.23 -14.01 -4.49
CA ARG A 39 13.81 -14.22 -4.84
C ARG A 39 12.85 -14.01 -3.68
N THR A 40 13.22 -14.43 -2.48
CA THR A 40 12.35 -14.34 -1.29
C THR A 40 12.47 -13.03 -0.54
N ALA A 41 13.61 -12.35 -0.58
CA ALA A 41 13.85 -11.11 0.16
C ALA A 41 13.60 -9.83 -0.65
N SER A 42 13.60 -9.88 -1.99
CA SER A 42 13.45 -8.70 -2.83
C SER A 42 11.97 -8.38 -3.08
N PRO A 43 11.42 -7.24 -2.63
CA PRO A 43 10.03 -6.87 -2.90
C PRO A 43 9.67 -6.94 -4.39
N ALA A 44 10.61 -6.54 -5.25
CA ALA A 44 10.52 -6.62 -6.70
C ALA A 44 10.21 -8.03 -7.23
N ALA A 45 10.76 -9.07 -6.61
CA ALA A 45 10.56 -10.46 -7.02
C ALA A 45 9.22 -11.04 -6.52
N LEU A 46 8.55 -10.33 -5.62
CA LEU A 46 7.28 -10.72 -5.02
C LEU A 46 6.08 -10.07 -5.71
N GLN A 47 6.28 -9.15 -6.66
CA GLN A 47 5.20 -8.52 -7.41
C GLN A 47 4.46 -9.54 -8.31
N PRO A 48 3.12 -9.41 -8.44
CA PRO A 48 2.26 -8.40 -7.83
C PRO A 48 2.01 -8.65 -6.33
N LEU A 49 1.96 -7.59 -5.52
CA LEU A 49 1.77 -7.67 -4.06
C LEU A 49 0.31 -7.65 -3.63
N GLY A 50 -0.62 -7.24 -4.51
CA GLY A 50 -2.07 -7.31 -4.26
C GLY A 50 -2.59 -6.35 -3.20
N VAL A 51 -1.79 -5.35 -2.81
CA VAL A 51 -2.19 -4.30 -1.86
C VAL A 51 -1.92 -2.92 -2.45
N PRO A 52 -2.74 -1.90 -2.14
CA PRO A 52 -2.49 -0.51 -2.54
C PRO A 52 -1.15 0.02 -2.02
N GLN A 53 -0.39 0.67 -2.89
CA GLN A 53 0.99 1.11 -2.64
C GLN A 53 1.25 2.53 -3.13
N VAL A 54 1.91 3.33 -2.30
CA VAL A 54 2.41 4.67 -2.68
C VAL A 54 3.88 4.78 -2.28
N LEU A 55 4.78 4.68 -3.24
CA LEU A 55 6.23 4.84 -3.00
C LEU A 55 6.56 6.34 -3.01
N VAL A 56 7.12 6.85 -1.93
CA VAL A 56 7.55 8.26 -1.84
C VAL A 56 9.08 8.31 -1.85
N HIS A 57 9.66 9.17 -2.68
CA HIS A 57 11.11 9.17 -2.92
C HIS A 57 11.61 10.59 -3.26
N GLY A 58 12.75 11.00 -2.70
CA GLY A 58 13.45 12.21 -3.11
C GLY A 58 14.00 12.12 -4.54
N ALA A 59 13.91 13.20 -5.31
CA ALA A 59 14.47 13.26 -6.66
C ALA A 59 16.01 13.33 -6.67
N GLU A 60 16.60 13.81 -5.57
CA GLU A 60 18.04 14.04 -5.39
C GLU A 60 18.67 12.99 -4.45
N ASP A 61 17.98 11.86 -4.25
CA ASP A 61 18.48 10.76 -3.42
C ASP A 61 19.73 10.12 -4.05
N ASP A 62 20.88 10.38 -3.42
CA ASP A 62 22.19 9.86 -3.80
C ASP A 62 22.54 8.53 -3.11
N THR A 63 21.69 8.08 -2.18
CA THR A 63 21.87 6.84 -1.41
C THR A 63 21.13 5.68 -2.05
N VAL A 64 19.87 5.90 -2.43
CA VAL A 64 19.04 4.99 -3.20
C VAL A 64 18.48 5.76 -4.40
N PRO A 65 18.88 5.47 -5.64
CA PRO A 65 18.39 6.25 -6.77
C PRO A 65 16.87 6.17 -6.93
N VAL A 66 16.23 7.31 -7.22
CA VAL A 66 14.76 7.44 -7.42
C VAL A 66 14.19 6.42 -8.41
N LEU A 67 14.98 6.04 -9.43
CA LEU A 67 14.63 5.03 -10.43
C LEU A 67 14.26 3.67 -9.81
N MET A 68 14.76 3.36 -8.60
CA MET A 68 14.37 2.16 -7.86
C MET A 68 12.86 2.13 -7.60
N SER A 69 12.27 3.26 -7.17
CA SER A 69 10.82 3.38 -6.96
C SER A 69 10.06 3.45 -8.27
N GLU A 70 10.57 4.19 -9.25
CA GLU A 70 9.87 4.40 -10.54
C GLU A 70 9.73 3.09 -11.32
N ASP A 71 10.80 2.31 -11.43
CA ASP A 71 10.80 1.04 -12.16
C ASP A 71 9.99 -0.04 -11.43
N PHE A 72 10.02 -0.05 -10.09
CA PHE A 72 9.16 -0.93 -9.28
C PHE A 72 7.66 -0.61 -9.52
N CYS A 73 7.30 0.67 -9.56
CA CYS A 73 5.92 1.08 -9.84
C CYS A 73 5.53 0.76 -11.29
N ALA A 74 6.41 0.96 -12.27
CA ALA A 74 6.16 0.63 -13.66
C ALA A 74 5.84 -0.86 -13.83
N ARG A 75 6.72 -1.76 -13.35
CA ARG A 75 6.49 -3.21 -13.40
C ARG A 75 5.24 -3.62 -12.64
N GLY A 76 5.01 -3.06 -11.44
CA GLY A 76 3.81 -3.40 -10.65
C GLY A 76 2.52 -3.06 -11.38
N ARG A 77 2.44 -1.89 -12.01
CA ARG A 77 1.27 -1.50 -12.83
C ARG A 77 1.07 -2.43 -14.03
N GLU A 78 2.13 -2.83 -14.71
CA GLU A 78 2.06 -3.81 -15.81
C GLU A 78 1.52 -5.16 -15.33
N LEU A 79 1.82 -5.55 -14.09
CA LEU A 79 1.32 -6.78 -13.46
C LEU A 79 -0.06 -6.63 -12.79
N GLY A 80 -0.66 -5.43 -12.82
CA GLY A 80 -1.99 -5.15 -12.28
C GLY A 80 -2.04 -4.75 -10.79
N ASP A 81 -0.91 -4.42 -10.16
CA ASP A 81 -0.91 -3.83 -8.81
C ASP A 81 -1.49 -2.41 -8.82
N ASP A 82 -2.24 -2.06 -7.77
CA ASP A 82 -2.55 -0.68 -7.42
C ASP A 82 -1.31 -0.02 -6.77
N VAL A 83 -0.41 0.48 -7.61
CA VAL A 83 0.84 1.08 -7.18
C VAL A 83 1.12 2.41 -7.90
N ARG A 84 1.59 3.40 -7.13
CA ARG A 84 2.07 4.67 -7.68
C ARG A 84 3.30 5.20 -6.96
N SER A 85 4.07 6.03 -7.67
CA SER A 85 5.20 6.78 -7.13
C SER A 85 4.84 8.24 -6.89
N VAL A 86 5.47 8.84 -5.89
CA VAL A 86 5.50 10.28 -5.58
C VAL A 86 6.96 10.67 -5.48
N THR A 87 7.47 11.31 -6.53
CA THR A 87 8.83 11.86 -6.57
C THR A 87 8.80 13.29 -6.03
N LEU A 88 9.71 13.60 -5.09
CA LEU A 88 9.78 14.87 -4.38
C LEU A 88 10.96 15.71 -4.91
N PRO A 89 10.71 16.78 -5.67
CA PRO A 89 11.78 17.65 -6.19
C PRO A 89 12.53 18.32 -5.04
N GLY A 90 13.87 18.40 -5.11
CA GLY A 90 14.70 19.05 -4.09
C GLY A 90 14.99 18.20 -2.83
N ALA A 91 14.33 17.05 -2.68
CA ALA A 91 14.54 16.14 -1.55
C ALA A 91 15.56 15.05 -1.89
N GLY A 92 16.40 14.70 -0.92
CA GLY A 92 17.29 13.56 -0.94
C GLY A 92 16.71 12.37 -0.17
N HIS A 93 17.60 11.57 0.42
CA HIS A 93 17.25 10.30 1.06
C HIS A 93 16.48 10.46 2.38
N PHE A 94 16.77 11.49 3.17
CA PHE A 94 16.32 11.59 4.56
C PHE A 94 15.13 12.52 4.75
N GLU A 95 14.86 13.42 3.79
CA GLU A 95 13.75 14.37 3.84
C GLU A 95 12.39 13.65 3.91
N VAL A 96 12.29 12.45 3.31
CA VAL A 96 11.06 11.65 3.32
C VAL A 96 10.67 11.10 4.69
N ILE A 97 11.59 11.12 5.67
CA ILE A 97 11.31 10.67 7.05
C ILE A 97 11.34 11.81 8.07
N ASP A 98 11.76 13.03 7.68
CA ASP A 98 11.85 14.17 8.59
C ASP A 98 10.50 14.91 8.67
N PRO A 99 9.81 14.90 9.84
CA PRO A 99 8.55 15.64 10.00
C PRO A 99 8.68 17.16 9.88
N LYS A 100 9.90 17.71 9.89
CA LYS A 100 10.19 19.13 9.72
C LYS A 100 10.53 19.51 8.28
N ALA A 101 10.77 18.54 7.41
CA ALA A 101 11.06 18.80 6.01
C ALA A 101 9.84 19.41 5.29
N PRO A 102 10.03 20.35 4.34
CA PRO A 102 8.95 20.92 3.55
C PRO A 102 8.06 19.87 2.86
N GLU A 103 8.65 18.73 2.49
CA GLU A 103 8.02 17.65 1.75
C GLU A 103 7.17 16.73 2.63
N TRP A 104 7.28 16.81 3.96
CA TRP A 104 6.60 15.89 4.89
C TRP A 104 5.09 15.80 4.67
N GLY A 105 4.46 16.90 4.26
CA GLY A 105 3.03 16.92 3.90
C GLY A 105 2.66 15.88 2.84
N LYS A 106 3.57 15.58 1.89
CA LYS A 106 3.38 14.58 0.84
C LYS A 106 3.43 13.15 1.35
N VAL A 107 4.24 12.88 2.37
CA VAL A 107 4.28 11.57 3.04
C VAL A 107 2.95 11.33 3.78
N VAL A 108 2.47 12.34 4.51
CA VAL A 108 1.18 12.28 5.20
C VAL A 108 0.02 12.10 4.21
N GLU A 109 0.05 12.81 3.07
CA GLU A 109 -0.92 12.65 1.98
C GLU A 109 -0.92 11.22 1.42
N ALA A 110 0.27 10.64 1.18
CA ALA A 110 0.41 9.27 0.73
C ALA A 110 -0.22 8.26 1.70
N VAL A 111 0.08 8.38 3.00
CA VAL A 111 -0.53 7.53 4.04
C VAL A 111 -2.04 7.71 4.08
N ARG A 112 -2.53 8.95 4.08
CA ARG A 112 -3.96 9.26 4.11
C ARG A 112 -4.71 8.73 2.89
N SER A 113 -4.06 8.66 1.73
CA SER A 113 -4.68 8.11 0.51
C SER A 113 -4.94 6.60 0.59
N LEU A 114 -4.27 5.90 1.51
CA LEU A 114 -4.39 4.44 1.67
C LEU A 114 -5.20 4.02 2.89
N VAL A 115 -5.51 4.95 3.80
CA VAL A 115 -6.41 4.66 4.92
C VAL A 115 -7.85 4.85 4.46
N TRP A 116 -8.60 3.76 4.46
CA TRP A 116 -10.04 3.83 4.36
C TRP A 116 -10.58 4.43 5.66
N VAL A 117 -10.99 5.70 5.63
CA VAL A 117 -11.88 6.26 6.65
C VAL A 117 -13.28 5.86 6.21
N GLY A 118 -13.88 4.90 6.92
CA GLY A 118 -15.16 4.31 6.55
C GLY A 118 -16.20 5.34 6.11
N ALA A 119 -16.89 5.04 5.00
CA ALA A 119 -18.21 5.61 4.79
C ALA A 119 -19.01 5.42 6.10
N PRO A 120 -19.75 6.44 6.58
CA PRO A 120 -20.58 6.26 7.77
C PRO A 120 -21.44 5.02 7.54
N ALA A 121 -21.46 4.11 8.53
CA ALA A 121 -22.34 2.96 8.50
C ALA A 121 -23.74 3.50 8.17
N SER A 122 -24.30 3.08 7.04
CA SER A 122 -25.69 3.39 6.75
C SER A 122 -26.50 2.77 7.88
N GLU A 123 -27.04 3.58 8.78
CA GLU A 123 -28.08 3.13 9.68
C GLU A 123 -29.22 2.64 8.79
N SER A 124 -29.38 1.32 8.70
CA SER A 124 -30.60 0.75 8.19
C SER A 124 -31.69 1.11 9.20
N VAL A 125 -32.44 2.18 8.92
CA VAL A 125 -33.71 2.43 9.62
C VAL A 125 -34.59 1.22 9.36
N GLY A 126 -34.73 0.38 10.39
CA GLY A 126 -35.68 -0.72 10.38
C GLY A 126 -37.08 -0.13 10.19
N SER A 127 -37.73 -0.50 9.08
CA SER A 127 -39.15 -0.25 8.91
C SER A 127 -39.90 -1.20 9.85
N GLU A 128 -40.37 -0.70 10.99
CA GLU A 128 -41.44 -1.37 11.73
C GLU A 128 -42.73 -1.27 10.91
N ALA A 129 -43.26 -2.41 10.49
CA ALA A 129 -44.61 -2.50 9.96
C ALA A 129 -45.62 -2.37 11.12
N PRO A 130 -46.71 -1.60 10.98
CA PRO A 130 -47.63 -1.38 12.09
C PRO A 130 -48.43 -2.66 12.41
N LEU A 131 -48.54 -2.96 13.70
CA LEU A 131 -49.36 -4.01 14.29
C LEU A 131 -50.84 -3.76 13.93
N ARG A 132 -51.46 -4.65 13.14
CA ARG A 132 -52.92 -4.59 12.92
C ARG A 132 -53.65 -5.13 14.15
N ALA A 133 -54.39 -4.26 14.81
CA ALA A 133 -55.36 -4.63 15.83
C ALA A 133 -56.51 -5.44 15.20
N ALA A 134 -56.68 -6.69 15.62
CA ALA A 134 -57.89 -7.45 15.34
C ALA A 134 -58.88 -7.21 16.49
N VAL A 135 -59.87 -6.36 16.23
CA VAL A 135 -61.04 -6.15 17.09
C VAL A 135 -61.97 -7.36 16.97
N HIS A 136 -62.27 -7.92 18.13
CA HIS A 136 -63.29 -8.94 18.39
C HIS A 136 -64.70 -8.40 18.08
N ARG A 137 -65.52 -9.19 17.36
CA ARG A 137 -66.98 -9.12 17.47
C ARG A 137 -67.59 -10.51 17.41
N ASP A 138 -68.39 -10.77 18.43
CA ASP A 138 -69.20 -11.94 18.68
C ASP A 138 -70.30 -12.19 17.62
N GLY A 139 -70.64 -13.47 17.47
CA GLY A 139 -72.02 -13.89 17.70
C GLY A 139 -72.94 -14.13 16.50
N LEU A 140 -73.30 -15.41 16.34
CA LEU A 140 -74.67 -15.97 16.24
C LEU A 140 -75.12 -16.65 14.93
N THR A 141 -75.56 -17.91 15.14
CA THR A 141 -76.59 -18.73 14.45
C THR A 141 -76.24 -19.30 13.07
N GLY A 142 -76.49 -20.57 12.74
CA GLY A 142 -77.15 -21.69 13.43
C GLY A 142 -77.08 -22.96 12.58
N ASP A 143 -77.38 -24.10 13.20
CA ASP A 143 -77.43 -25.45 12.60
C ASP A 143 -78.53 -25.59 11.54
N VAL A 144 -78.25 -26.37 10.49
CA VAL A 144 -79.04 -27.50 9.95
C VAL A 144 -78.16 -28.40 9.08
#